data_AF-A0A842PRT6-F1
#
_entry.id   AF-A0A842PRT6-F1
#
_cell.length_a   1.000
_cell.length_b   1.000
_cell.length_c   1.000
_cell.angle_alpha   90.00
_cell.angle_beta   90.00
_cell.angle_gamma   90.00
#
_symmetry.space_group_name_H-M   'P 1'
#
loop_
_entity.id
_entity.type
_entity.pdbx_description
1 polymer ?
#
loop_
_entity_poly.entity_id
_entity_poly.type
_entity_poly.pdbx_seq_one_letter_code
_entity_poly.pdbx_strand_id
1 'polypeptide(L)'
;MYERVFGTDWRTISDEEAIRRMYALGVSSALGHPNRGEFERIRRQAGTAYGRSVLQLAFEEGKQRVARNESEYDSKQDVWEALVDEETTPATTGRADVTMQKPTDKQGIPDAVGRASALDGGGDDFSRIRLPEFLRRG
;
A
#
# COMPACT_ATOMS: atom_id res chain seq x y z
N MET A 1 -8.02 19.26 8.45
CA MET A 1 -8.87 18.12 8.04
C MET A 1 -8.83 17.03 9.10
N TYR A 2 -7.70 16.31 9.24
CA TYR A 2 -7.53 15.25 10.24
C TYR A 2 -7.99 15.60 11.66
N GLU A 3 -7.53 16.74 12.21
CA GLU A 3 -7.84 17.13 13.60
C GLU A 3 -9.33 17.30 13.88
N ARG A 4 -10.14 17.65 12.87
CA ARG A 4 -11.59 17.82 13.03
C ARG A 4 -12.32 16.49 13.21
N VAL A 5 -11.82 15.43 12.59
CA VAL A 5 -12.46 14.10 12.61
C VAL A 5 -11.95 13.28 13.79
N PHE A 6 -10.64 13.26 14.00
CA PHE A 6 -10.01 12.33 14.94
C PHE A 6 -9.59 12.97 16.27
N GLY A 7 -9.36 14.28 16.29
CA GLY A 7 -8.66 14.97 17.37
C GLY A 7 -7.24 14.44 17.61
N THR A 8 -6.48 15.13 18.46
CA THR A 8 -5.08 14.76 18.81
C THR A 8 -4.85 14.57 20.31
N ASP A 9 -5.92 14.63 21.13
CA ASP A 9 -5.84 14.51 22.59
C ASP A 9 -5.86 13.05 23.10
N TRP A 10 -5.67 12.08 22.21
CA TRP A 10 -5.65 10.68 22.59
C TRP A 10 -4.39 10.33 23.41
N ARG A 11 -4.56 9.48 24.43
CA ARG A 11 -3.44 8.94 25.23
C ARG A 11 -2.94 7.61 24.70
N THR A 12 -3.87 6.75 24.31
CA THR A 12 -3.62 5.43 23.71
C THR A 12 -4.72 5.17 22.69
N ILE A 13 -4.35 4.57 21.57
CA ILE A 13 -5.29 4.10 20.53
C ILE A 13 -5.04 2.62 20.24
N SER A 14 -6.09 1.89 19.83
CA SER A 14 -5.98 0.51 19.37
C SER A 14 -5.19 0.43 18.05
N ASP A 15 -4.67 -0.75 17.70
CA ASP A 15 -3.96 -0.94 16.43
C ASP A 15 -4.84 -0.60 15.22
N GLU A 16 -6.11 -0.98 15.23
CA GLU A 16 -7.07 -0.66 14.17
C GLU A 16 -7.30 0.85 14.03
N GLU A 17 -7.43 1.55 15.14
CA GLU A 17 -7.58 3.01 15.16
C GLU A 17 -6.30 3.71 14.71
N ALA A 18 -5.13 3.17 15.06
CA ALA A 18 -3.85 3.66 14.59
C ALA A 18 -3.71 3.52 13.07
N ILE A 19 -4.14 2.40 12.50
CA ILE A 19 -4.18 2.18 11.05
C ILE A 19 -5.11 3.20 10.37
N ARG A 20 -6.34 3.36 10.88
CA ARG A 20 -7.33 4.33 10.37
C ARG A 20 -6.77 5.75 10.39
N ARG A 21 -6.19 6.17 11.52
CA ARG A 21 -5.60 7.49 11.68
C ARG A 21 -4.40 7.70 10.75
N MET A 22 -3.52 6.71 10.59
CA MET A 22 -2.38 6.81 9.66
C MET A 22 -2.82 6.94 8.22
N TYR A 23 -3.85 6.19 7.82
CA TYR A 23 -4.48 6.34 6.51
C TYR A 23 -5.03 7.76 6.31
N ALA A 24 -5.83 8.27 7.26
CA ALA A 24 -6.36 9.63 7.20
C ALA A 24 -5.26 10.71 7.19
N LEU A 25 -4.15 10.50 7.91
CA LEU A 25 -2.98 11.38 7.83
C LEU A 25 -2.33 11.37 6.45
N GLY A 26 -2.31 10.22 5.78
CA GLY A 26 -1.87 10.08 4.39
C GLY A 26 -2.71 10.93 3.45
N VAL A 27 -4.04 10.79 3.53
CA VAL A 27 -5.01 11.59 2.76
C VAL A 27 -4.80 13.09 3.04
N SER A 28 -4.77 13.49 4.31
CA SER A 28 -4.56 14.89 4.72
C SER A 28 -3.24 15.44 4.18
N SER A 29 -2.17 14.64 4.22
CA SER A 29 -0.86 15.04 3.72
C SER A 29 -0.86 15.25 2.20
N ALA A 30 -1.49 14.36 1.43
CA ALA A 30 -1.58 14.49 -0.02
C ALA A 30 -2.43 15.70 -0.45
N LEU A 31 -3.46 16.04 0.32
CA LEU A 31 -4.27 17.25 0.09
C LEU A 31 -3.55 18.56 0.49
N GLY A 32 -2.35 18.48 1.07
CA GLY A 32 -1.52 19.64 1.43
C GLY A 32 -1.60 20.05 2.91
N HIS A 33 -2.15 19.20 3.78
CA HIS A 33 -2.26 19.41 5.22
C HIS A 33 -1.49 18.32 6.00
N PRO A 34 -0.15 18.28 5.90
CA PRO A 34 0.64 17.28 6.60
C PRO A 34 0.64 17.52 8.12
N ASN A 35 0.57 16.44 8.90
CA ASN A 35 0.77 16.50 10.36
C ASN A 35 1.84 15.47 10.78
N ARG A 36 3.11 15.89 10.68
CA ARG A 36 4.26 15.03 11.01
C ARG A 36 4.32 14.67 12.50
N GLY A 37 3.86 15.58 13.37
CA GLY A 37 3.87 15.35 14.81
C GLY A 37 2.96 14.19 15.21
N GLU A 38 1.74 14.18 14.67
CA GLU A 38 0.78 13.11 14.90
C GLU A 38 1.24 11.79 14.27
N PHE A 39 1.72 11.80 13.03
CA PHE A 39 2.28 10.62 12.36
C PHE A 39 3.33 9.93 13.24
N GLU A 40 4.31 10.71 13.72
CA GLU A 40 5.38 10.17 14.55
C GLU A 40 4.87 9.71 15.93
N ARG A 41 3.87 10.38 16.48
CA ARG A 41 3.25 9.99 17.77
C ARG A 41 2.54 8.64 17.67
N ILE A 42 1.74 8.43 16.62
CA ILE A 42 1.06 7.15 16.36
C ILE A 42 2.08 6.06 16.06
N ARG A 43 3.07 6.33 15.19
CA ARG A 43 4.12 5.38 14.82
C ARG A 43 4.95 4.91 16.01
N ARG A 44 5.19 5.76 17.01
CA ARG A 44 5.90 5.39 18.25
C ARG A 44 5.11 4.45 19.14
N GLN A 45 3.78 4.42 19.05
CA GLN A 45 2.96 3.52 19.83
C GLN A 45 3.11 2.06 19.38
N ALA A 46 3.45 1.82 18.11
CA ALA A 46 3.76 0.48 17.63
C ALA A 46 4.99 -0.10 18.34
N GLY A 47 4.73 -1.13 19.16
CA GLY A 47 5.76 -1.84 19.92
C GLY A 47 6.69 -2.68 19.06
N THR A 48 6.33 -2.96 17.80
CA THR A 48 7.08 -3.84 16.90
C THR A 48 7.46 -3.16 15.60
N ALA A 49 8.54 -3.63 14.96
CA ALA A 49 8.93 -3.19 13.62
C ALA A 49 7.84 -3.50 12.59
N TYR A 50 7.20 -4.66 12.70
CA TYR A 50 6.07 -5.04 11.83
C TYR A 50 4.91 -4.04 11.95
N GLY A 51 4.48 -3.71 13.18
CA GLY A 51 3.43 -2.71 13.40
C GLY A 51 3.78 -1.36 12.78
N ARG A 52 5.04 -0.91 12.90
CA ARG A 52 5.49 0.34 12.24
C ARG A 52 5.41 0.26 10.72
N SER A 53 5.74 -0.87 10.12
CA SER A 53 5.60 -1.07 8.66
C SER A 53 4.14 -1.05 8.22
N VAL A 54 3.24 -1.66 8.98
CA VAL A 54 1.78 -1.61 8.71
C VAL A 54 1.26 -0.18 8.78
N LEU A 55 1.64 0.58 9.82
CA LEU A 55 1.26 1.98 9.96
C LEU A 55 1.82 2.87 8.83
N GLN A 56 3.07 2.62 8.41
CA GLN A 56 3.66 3.30 7.25
C GLN A 56 2.87 2.99 5.97
N LEU A 57 2.53 1.73 5.75
CA LEU A 57 1.77 1.30 4.57
C LEU A 57 0.40 1.98 4.53
N ALA A 58 -0.31 2.06 5.65
CA ALA A 58 -1.60 2.75 5.73
C ALA A 58 -1.48 4.24 5.33
N PHE A 59 -0.42 4.92 5.77
CA PHE A 59 -0.15 6.30 5.38
C PHE A 59 0.15 6.45 3.88
N GLU A 60 0.96 5.56 3.31
CA GLU A 60 1.23 5.55 1.86
C GLU A 60 -0.04 5.27 1.05
N GLU A 61 -0.88 4.33 1.48
CA GLU A 61 -2.17 4.01 0.87
C GLU A 61 -3.08 5.25 0.85
N GLY A 62 -3.18 5.98 1.97
CA GLY A 62 -3.97 7.21 2.04
C GLY A 62 -3.53 8.27 1.02
N LYS A 63 -2.22 8.44 0.82
CA LYS A 63 -1.70 9.33 -0.23
C LYS A 63 -2.05 8.82 -1.63
N GLN A 64 -1.90 7.51 -1.86
CA GLN A 64 -2.18 6.90 -3.15
C GLN A 64 -3.67 6.99 -3.52
N ARG A 65 -4.58 6.88 -2.54
CA ARG A 65 -6.02 7.04 -2.78
C ARG A 65 -6.35 8.44 -3.28
N VAL A 66 -5.76 9.48 -2.70
CA VAL A 66 -5.93 10.85 -3.20
C VAL A 66 -5.49 10.94 -4.66
N ALA A 67 -4.30 10.46 -5.00
CA ALA A 67 -3.78 10.52 -6.37
C ALA A 67 -4.65 9.76 -7.41
N ARG A 68 -5.38 8.73 -6.97
CA ARG A 68 -6.29 7.98 -7.85
C ARG A 68 -7.64 8.67 -8.07
N ASN A 69 -8.10 9.44 -7.09
CA ASN A 69 -9.45 10.01 -7.06
C ASN A 69 -9.46 11.53 -7.30
N GLU A 70 -8.31 12.21 -7.31
CA GLU A 70 -8.24 13.68 -7.36
C GLU A 70 -8.92 14.31 -8.59
N SER A 71 -9.04 13.57 -9.69
CA SER A 71 -9.71 14.04 -10.92
C SER A 71 -11.23 13.86 -10.89
N GLU A 72 -11.77 13.11 -9.94
CA GLU A 72 -13.20 12.78 -9.84
C GLU A 72 -13.99 13.78 -8.99
N TYR A 73 -13.31 14.70 -8.31
CA TYR A 73 -13.91 15.64 -7.37
C TYR A 73 -13.44 17.08 -7.64
N ASP A 74 -14.36 18.04 -7.50
CA ASP A 74 -14.07 19.46 -7.74
C ASP A 74 -13.26 20.13 -6.62
N SER A 75 -13.32 19.60 -5.39
CA SER A 75 -12.61 20.17 -4.24
C SER A 75 -11.85 19.13 -3.42
N LYS A 76 -10.75 19.56 -2.80
CA LYS A 76 -10.00 18.75 -1.81
C LYS A 76 -10.87 18.30 -0.63
N GLN A 77 -11.87 19.10 -0.28
CA GLN A 77 -12.81 18.80 0.80
C GLN A 77 -13.72 17.62 0.41
N ASP A 78 -14.23 17.59 -0.82
CA ASP A 78 -15.02 16.47 -1.34
C ASP A 78 -14.18 15.17 -1.39
N VAL A 79 -12.92 15.26 -1.84
CA VAL A 79 -11.98 14.11 -1.81
C VAL A 79 -11.76 13.60 -0.38
N TRP A 80 -11.60 14.52 0.58
CA TRP A 80 -11.42 14.16 1.98
C TRP A 80 -12.63 13.42 2.53
N GLU A 81 -13.84 13.97 2.32
CA GLU A 81 -15.08 13.36 2.79
C GLU A 81 -15.28 11.99 2.16
N ALA A 82 -15.10 11.86 0.84
CA ALA A 82 -15.23 10.58 0.16
C ALA A 82 -14.25 9.49 0.63
N LEU A 83 -13.04 9.86 1.06
CA LEU A 83 -11.98 8.91 1.43
C LEU A 83 -11.89 8.62 2.93
N VAL A 84 -12.39 9.51 3.79
CA VAL A 84 -12.23 9.43 5.26
C VAL A 84 -13.56 9.22 5.99
N ASP A 85 -14.67 9.07 5.25
CA ASP A 85 -15.96 8.68 5.84
C ASP A 85 -15.89 7.27 6.46
N GLU A 86 -16.71 7.03 7.49
CA GLU A 86 -16.59 5.91 8.43
C GLU A 86 -16.66 4.52 7.76
N GLU A 87 -17.34 4.40 6.61
CA GLU A 87 -17.45 3.15 5.84
C GLU A 87 -16.29 2.89 4.85
N THR A 88 -15.47 3.91 4.53
CA THR A 88 -14.45 3.84 3.45
C THR A 88 -13.03 3.64 3.94
N THR A 89 -12.80 3.73 5.26
CA THR A 89 -11.47 3.43 5.81
C THR A 89 -11.20 1.93 5.65
N PRO A 90 -10.11 1.53 4.96
CA PRO A 90 -9.82 0.13 4.77
C PRO A 90 -9.65 -0.57 6.12
N ALA A 91 -10.58 -1.48 6.45
CA ALA A 91 -10.30 -2.55 7.39
C ALA A 91 -9.09 -3.28 6.83
N THR A 92 -7.97 -3.34 7.58
CA THR A 92 -6.81 -4.15 7.22
C THR A 92 -7.21 -5.62 7.27
N THR A 93 -7.89 -6.08 6.22
CA THR A 93 -7.92 -7.48 5.84
C THR A 93 -6.96 -7.58 4.66
N GLY A 94 -5.89 -8.34 4.86
CA GLY A 94 -4.81 -8.49 3.89
C GLY A 94 -5.31 -9.09 2.59
N ARG A 95 -5.72 -8.23 1.66
CA ARG A 95 -5.65 -8.45 0.22
C ARG A 95 -5.77 -7.07 -0.38
N ALA A 96 -4.79 -6.71 -1.18
CA ALA A 96 -4.95 -5.60 -2.11
C ALA A 96 -6.26 -5.82 -2.86
N ASP A 97 -7.31 -5.07 -2.54
CA ASP A 97 -8.35 -4.78 -3.51
C ASP A 97 -7.73 -3.81 -4.53
N VAL A 98 -6.80 -4.37 -5.30
CA VAL A 98 -6.54 -3.88 -6.63
C VAL A 98 -7.76 -4.29 -7.44
N THR A 99 -8.81 -3.47 -7.41
CA THR A 99 -9.68 -3.37 -8.58
C THR A 99 -8.82 -2.75 -9.70
N MET A 100 -7.88 -3.55 -10.20
CA MET A 100 -7.31 -3.37 -11.53
C MET A 100 -8.47 -3.65 -12.46
N GLN A 101 -9.19 -2.62 -12.90
CA GLN A 101 -9.85 -2.68 -14.20
C GLN A 101 -8.75 -2.70 -15.28
N LYS A 102 -8.03 -3.81 -15.34
CA LYS A 102 -7.31 -4.24 -16.52
C LYS A 102 -8.12 -5.42 -17.06
N PRO A 103 -8.47 -5.46 -18.35
CA PRO A 103 -9.15 -6.61 -18.90
C PRO A 103 -8.24 -7.83 -18.70
N THR A 104 -8.61 -8.69 -17.76
CA THR A 104 -8.06 -10.03 -17.64
C THR A 104 -9.02 -10.96 -18.35
N ASP A 105 -8.52 -11.86 -19.19
CA ASP A 105 -9.32 -12.93 -19.76
C ASP A 105 -9.99 -13.78 -18.68
N LYS A 106 -10.94 -14.63 -19.09
CA LYS A 106 -11.79 -15.49 -18.24
C LYS A 106 -11.02 -16.43 -17.28
N GLN A 107 -9.70 -16.46 -17.36
CA GLN A 107 -8.80 -17.23 -16.49
C GLN A 107 -8.07 -16.38 -15.42
N GLY A 108 -8.29 -15.07 -15.35
CA GLY A 108 -7.68 -14.20 -14.33
C GLY A 108 -6.18 -13.98 -14.48
N ILE A 109 -5.62 -14.21 -15.67
CA ILE A 109 -4.21 -13.99 -15.98
C ILE A 109 -4.04 -12.63 -16.66
N PRO A 110 -3.07 -11.78 -16.25
CA PRO A 110 -2.79 -10.53 -16.94
C PRO A 110 -2.34 -10.80 -18.38
N ASP A 111 -2.87 -10.05 -19.35
CA ASP A 111 -2.51 -10.15 -20.79
C ASP A 111 -0.98 -10.13 -21.06
N ALA A 112 -0.22 -9.43 -20.20
CA ALA A 112 1.24 -9.39 -20.24
C ALA A 112 1.94 -10.75 -20.02
N VAL A 113 1.23 -11.76 -19.52
CA VAL A 113 1.73 -13.12 -19.25
C VAL A 113 1.25 -14.12 -20.32
N GLY A 114 0.38 -13.70 -21.24
CA GLY A 114 -0.23 -14.56 -22.27
C GLY A 114 0.68 -15.04 -23.40
N ARG A 115 1.97 -14.70 -23.39
CA ARG A 115 2.91 -15.12 -24.45
C ARG A 115 4.19 -15.73 -23.91
N ALA A 116 4.05 -16.81 -23.14
CA ALA A 116 5.15 -17.72 -22.82
C ALA A 116 5.03 -19.10 -23.51
N SER A 117 4.30 -19.22 -24.63
CA SER A 117 4.37 -20.43 -25.48
C SER A 117 5.72 -20.59 -26.21
N ALA A 118 6.69 -19.70 -25.97
CA ALA A 118 8.05 -19.83 -26.48
C ALA A 118 8.99 -20.68 -25.60
N LEU A 119 8.50 -21.19 -24.46
CA LEU A 119 9.27 -22.09 -23.59
C LEU A 119 8.95 -23.58 -23.82
N ASP A 120 8.24 -23.92 -24.90
CA ASP A 120 8.19 -25.29 -25.45
C ASP A 120 9.48 -25.63 -26.24
N GLY A 121 10.62 -25.17 -25.71
CA GLY A 121 11.95 -25.45 -26.25
C GLY A 121 12.54 -26.62 -25.47
N GLY A 122 12.40 -27.82 -26.03
CA GLY A 122 13.00 -29.03 -25.48
C GLY A 122 14.52 -28.96 -25.37
N GLY A 123 15.06 -29.79 -24.48
CA GLY A 123 16.46 -30.19 -24.50
C GLY A 123 17.29 -29.63 -23.35
N ASP A 124 17.50 -30.48 -22.36
CA ASP A 124 18.56 -30.44 -21.35
C ASP A 124 19.92 -29.97 -21.93
N ASP A 125 20.42 -28.80 -21.51
CA ASP A 125 21.82 -28.40 -21.73
C ASP A 125 22.41 -27.77 -20.45
N PHE A 126 22.23 -28.47 -19.31
CA PHE A 126 22.97 -28.16 -18.07
C PHE A 126 24.45 -28.54 -18.15
N SER A 127 24.89 -29.16 -19.26
CA SER A 127 26.25 -29.68 -19.44
C SER A 127 27.29 -28.63 -19.86
N ARG A 128 26.90 -27.36 -20.11
CA ARG A 128 27.84 -26.29 -20.52
C ARG A 128 28.27 -25.32 -19.44
N ILE A 129 27.72 -25.40 -18.23
CA ILE A 129 28.15 -24.53 -17.14
C ILE A 129 29.38 -25.15 -16.46
N ARG A 130 30.57 -24.87 -16.97
CA ARG A 130 31.81 -25.20 -16.24
C ARG A 130 31.94 -24.27 -15.03
N LEU A 131 32.07 -24.87 -13.86
CA LEU A 131 32.35 -24.16 -12.62
C LEU A 131 33.72 -23.43 -12.74
N PRO A 132 33.79 -22.12 -12.49
CA PRO A 132 35.02 -21.36 -12.63
C PRO A 132 36.09 -21.80 -11.63
N GLU A 133 37.36 -21.66 -12.02
CA GLU A 133 38.50 -22.36 -11.43
C GLU A 133 38.75 -22.00 -9.96
N PHE A 134 38.33 -20.82 -9.51
CA PHE A 134 38.46 -20.37 -8.12
C PHE A 134 37.51 -21.08 -7.13
N LEU A 135 36.49 -21.80 -7.62
CA LEU A 135 35.59 -22.64 -6.80
C LEU A 135 36.00 -24.11 -6.77
N ARG A 136 37.08 -24.47 -7.48
CA ARG A 136 37.68 -25.80 -7.42
C ARG A 136 38.67 -25.78 -6.25
N ARG A 137 38.20 -26.20 -5.07
CA ARG A 137 39.04 -26.30 -3.86
C ARG A 137 40.13 -27.36 -4.10
N GLY A 138 41.38 -26.91 -4.17
CA GLY A 138 42.61 -27.70 -4.12
C GLY A 138 43.62 -26.93 -3.30
#